data_AF-A0A660PT15-F1
#
_entry.id   AF-A0A660PT15-F1
#
_cell.length_a   1.000
_cell.length_b   1.000
_cell.length_c   1.000
_cell.angle_alpha   90.00
_cell.angle_beta   90.00
_cell.angle_gamma   90.00
#
_symmetry.space_group_name_H-M   'P 1'
#
loop_
_entity.id
_entity.type
_entity.pdbx_description
1 polymer ?
#
loop_
_entity_poly.entity_id
_entity_poly.type
_entity_poly.pdbx_seq_one_letter_code
_entity_poly.pdbx_strand_id
1 'polypeptide(L)'
;IELAGDINSHMPEYVAERISDLFNKRLVKAINKSSILVLGVAYKKDIQDIRESPALDVIKLLEDKGARVTYNDPYVSSFAWKGKPLKSVKLNAQMLKKADLVVILTNHTDYDYQWIVDNSRVVFDTRNATRDVARGRNKIELL
;
A
#
# COMPACT_ATOMS: atom_id res chain seq x y z
N ILE A 1 -5.78 29.82 15.72
CA ILE A 1 -4.91 28.63 15.94
C ILE A 1 -5.42 27.59 14.96
N GLU A 2 -4.91 27.63 13.73
CA GLU A 2 -5.45 26.88 12.59
C GLU A 2 -4.29 26.52 11.63
N LEU A 3 -3.25 25.89 12.18
CA LEU A 3 -1.99 25.60 11.45
C LEU A 3 -1.55 24.13 11.56
N ALA A 4 -2.35 23.28 12.20
CA ALA A 4 -2.06 21.85 12.33
C ALA A 4 -2.92 20.96 11.39
N GLY A 5 -3.95 21.52 10.74
CA GLY A 5 -4.87 20.78 9.87
C GLY A 5 -4.35 20.58 8.45
N ASP A 6 -3.68 21.58 7.87
CA ASP A 6 -3.29 21.57 6.45
C ASP A 6 -2.09 20.68 6.11
N ILE A 7 -1.33 20.21 7.11
CA ILE A 7 -0.22 19.29 6.85
C ILE A 7 -0.75 17.84 6.69
N ASN A 8 -1.89 17.50 7.30
CA ASN A 8 -2.38 16.11 7.32
C ASN A 8 -3.28 15.75 6.14
N SER A 9 -3.87 16.73 5.46
CA SER A 9 -4.72 16.53 4.28
C SER A 9 -3.96 16.16 3.00
N HIS A 10 -2.63 16.31 2.98
CA HIS A 10 -1.78 16.06 1.80
C HIS A 10 -0.98 14.74 1.86
N MET A 11 -1.17 13.94 2.91
CA MET A 11 -0.41 12.70 3.09
C MET A 11 -0.67 11.66 1.98
N PRO A 12 -1.91 11.44 1.50
CA PRO A 12 -2.15 10.54 0.38
C PRO A 12 -1.43 10.95 -0.91
N GLU A 13 -1.43 12.23 -1.23
CA GLU A 13 -0.73 12.83 -2.37
C GLU A 13 0.78 12.61 -2.25
N TYR A 14 1.34 12.92 -1.09
CA TYR A 14 2.76 12.71 -0.82
C TYR A 14 3.17 11.24 -0.97
N VAL A 15 2.37 10.31 -0.44
CA VAL A 15 2.59 8.87 -0.61
C VAL A 15 2.55 8.47 -2.08
N ALA A 16 1.57 8.95 -2.86
CA ALA A 16 1.45 8.65 -4.27
C ALA A 16 2.61 9.23 -5.12
N GLU A 17 3.12 10.40 -4.76
CA GLU A 17 4.32 11.00 -5.35
C GLU A 17 5.56 10.18 -5.05
N ARG A 18 5.77 9.78 -3.78
CA ARG A 18 6.91 8.93 -3.39
C ARG A 18 6.88 7.58 -4.08
N ILE A 19 5.69 6.99 -4.28
CA ILE A 19 5.54 5.78 -5.10
C ILE A 19 5.93 6.06 -6.56
N SER A 20 5.48 7.17 -7.14
CA SER A 20 5.86 7.55 -8.51
C SER A 20 7.38 7.68 -8.68
N ASP A 21 8.04 8.31 -7.71
CA ASP A 21 9.49 8.46 -7.64
C ASP A 21 10.20 7.10 -7.52
N LEU A 22 9.68 6.21 -6.68
CA LEU A 22 10.20 4.85 -6.52
C LEU A 22 10.14 4.07 -7.84
N PHE A 23 9.04 4.19 -8.57
CA PHE A 23 8.88 3.59 -9.89
C PHE A 23 9.93 4.08 -10.89
N ASN A 24 10.19 5.39 -10.93
CA ASN A 24 11.18 5.99 -11.83
C ASN A 24 12.62 5.62 -11.44
N LYS A 25 12.98 5.83 -10.18
CA LYS A 25 14.38 5.75 -9.70
C LYS A 25 14.86 4.32 -9.49
N ARG A 26 13.97 3.42 -9.05
CA ARG A 26 14.35 2.08 -8.59
C ARG A 26 13.83 0.98 -9.48
N LEU A 27 12.57 1.07 -9.92
CA LEU A 27 11.99 0.06 -10.82
C LEU A 27 12.29 0.35 -12.29
N VAL A 28 12.75 1.56 -12.61
CA VAL A 28 13.03 2.05 -13.98
C VAL A 28 11.83 1.76 -14.89
N LYS A 29 10.63 2.05 -14.38
CA LYS A 29 9.36 1.68 -15.00
C LYS A 29 8.33 2.76 -14.75
N ALA A 30 7.48 3.05 -15.74
CA ALA A 30 6.34 3.93 -15.54
C ALA A 30 5.30 3.31 -14.60
N ILE A 31 4.65 4.14 -13.78
CA ILE A 31 3.56 3.69 -12.90
C ILE A 31 2.32 3.25 -13.70
N ASN A 32 2.09 3.87 -14.87
CA ASN A 32 0.98 3.51 -15.75
C ASN A 32 1.06 2.03 -16.17
N LYS A 33 -0.05 1.30 -16.02
CA LYS A 33 -0.21 -0.16 -16.24
C LYS A 33 0.62 -1.05 -15.31
N SER A 34 1.39 -0.49 -14.38
CA SER A 34 2.12 -1.28 -13.39
C SER A 34 1.18 -1.88 -12.35
N SER A 35 1.57 -3.02 -11.80
CA SER A 35 0.78 -3.77 -10.82
C SER A 35 1.23 -3.39 -9.41
N ILE A 36 0.30 -2.91 -8.60
CA ILE A 36 0.54 -2.53 -7.21
C ILE A 36 -0.36 -3.38 -6.31
N LEU A 37 0.22 -4.02 -5.31
CA LEU A 37 -0.51 -4.72 -4.26
C LEU A 37 -0.45 -3.91 -2.97
N VAL A 38 -1.60 -3.40 -2.53
CA VAL A 38 -1.76 -2.68 -1.27
C VAL A 38 -2.06 -3.66 -0.15
N LEU A 39 -1.34 -3.54 0.96
CA LEU A 39 -1.56 -4.28 2.19
C LEU A 39 -2.16 -3.36 3.24
N GLY A 40 -3.41 -3.64 3.60
CA GLY A 40 -4.19 -2.87 4.55
C GLY A 40 -4.95 -1.71 3.90
N VAL A 41 -6.26 -1.70 4.08
CA VAL A 41 -7.18 -0.61 3.68
C VAL A 41 -8.01 -0.10 4.86
N ALA A 42 -8.00 -0.81 5.99
CA ALA A 42 -8.58 -0.33 7.23
C ALA A 42 -7.94 0.99 7.70
N TYR A 43 -8.77 1.88 8.27
CA TYR A 43 -8.39 3.17 8.84
C TYR A 43 -7.35 3.01 9.97
N LYS A 44 -7.49 1.94 10.76
CA LYS A 44 -6.54 1.57 11.82
C LYS A 44 -6.17 0.11 11.73
N LYS A 45 -5.03 -0.18 12.35
CA LYS A 45 -4.55 -1.53 12.58
C LYS A 45 -5.62 -2.38 13.28
N ASP A 46 -5.74 -3.62 12.82
CA ASP A 46 -6.50 -4.72 13.41
C ASP A 46 -8.01 -4.48 13.60
N ILE A 47 -8.61 -3.61 12.77
CA ILE A 47 -10.05 -3.37 12.74
C ILE A 47 -10.57 -3.36 11.30
N GLN A 48 -11.89 -3.51 11.15
CA GLN A 48 -12.57 -3.50 9.84
C GLN A 48 -13.07 -2.12 9.40
N ASP A 49 -12.84 -1.06 10.18
CA ASP A 49 -13.36 0.27 9.85
C ASP A 49 -12.53 0.90 8.73
N ILE A 50 -13.22 1.33 7.68
CA ILE A 50 -12.63 1.99 6.50
C ILE A 50 -13.12 3.42 6.35
N ARG A 51 -14.00 3.91 7.23
CA ARG A 51 -14.50 5.28 7.16
C ARG A 51 -13.31 6.20 7.33
N GLU A 52 -13.16 7.13 6.39
CA GLU A 52 -12.06 8.10 6.37
C GLU A 52 -10.66 7.44 6.29
N SER A 53 -10.57 6.23 5.72
CA SER A 53 -9.29 5.56 5.55
C SER A 53 -8.43 6.28 4.49
N PRO A 54 -7.24 6.80 4.85
CA PRO A 54 -6.33 7.45 3.91
C PRO A 54 -5.79 6.49 2.85
N ALA A 55 -5.87 5.17 3.10
CA ALA A 55 -5.49 4.15 2.14
C ALA A 55 -6.35 4.21 0.87
N LEU A 56 -7.62 4.59 0.99
CA LEU A 56 -8.54 4.68 -0.15
C LEU A 56 -8.20 5.86 -1.06
N ASP A 57 -7.74 6.97 -0.49
CA ASP A 57 -7.27 8.13 -1.25
C ASP A 57 -5.96 7.83 -1.97
N VAL A 58 -5.01 7.14 -1.32
CA VAL A 58 -3.79 6.64 -1.97
C VAL A 58 -4.14 5.71 -3.13
N ILE A 59 -5.03 4.73 -2.93
CA ILE A 59 -5.46 3.82 -4.00
C ILE A 59 -6.04 4.61 -5.18
N LYS A 60 -6.92 5.58 -4.91
CA LYS A 60 -7.50 6.44 -5.95
C LYS A 60 -6.42 7.18 -6.74
N LEU A 61 -5.46 7.81 -6.06
CA LEU A 61 -4.39 8.57 -6.72
C LEU A 61 -3.49 7.67 -7.59
N LEU A 62 -3.24 6.44 -7.15
CA LEU A 62 -2.47 5.46 -7.93
C LEU A 62 -3.26 4.97 -9.16
N GLU A 63 -4.55 4.71 -9.02
CA GLU A 63 -5.45 4.37 -10.14
C GLU A 63 -5.57 5.52 -11.15
N ASP A 64 -5.67 6.76 -10.68
CA ASP A 64 -5.73 7.97 -11.52
C ASP A 64 -4.42 8.17 -12.32
N LYS A 65 -3.28 7.69 -11.79
CA LYS A 65 -1.98 7.60 -12.52
C LYS A 65 -1.89 6.39 -13.47
N GLY A 66 -2.95 5.58 -13.57
CA GLY A 66 -3.04 4.42 -14.46
C GLY A 66 -2.50 3.11 -13.88
N ALA A 67 -2.20 3.04 -12.58
CA ALA A 67 -1.76 1.79 -11.95
C ALA A 67 -2.90 0.77 -11.88
N ARG A 68 -2.57 -0.52 -11.97
CA ARG A 68 -3.48 -1.63 -11.66
C ARG A 68 -3.33 -1.97 -10.19
N VAL A 69 -4.21 -1.42 -9.36
CA VAL A 69 -4.17 -1.62 -7.91
C VAL A 69 -5.03 -2.81 -7.51
N THR A 70 -4.46 -3.68 -6.69
CA THR A 70 -5.18 -4.72 -5.96
C THR A 70 -4.89 -4.54 -4.48
N TYR A 71 -5.79 -4.98 -3.60
CA TYR A 71 -5.57 -4.88 -2.17
C TYR A 71 -5.79 -6.22 -1.48
N ASN A 72 -5.05 -6.43 -0.41
CA ASN A 72 -5.35 -7.42 0.61
C ASN A 72 -5.49 -6.70 1.96
N ASP A 73 -6.47 -7.15 2.74
CA ASP A 73 -6.68 -6.76 4.13
C ASP A 73 -7.32 -7.96 4.86
N PRO A 74 -6.75 -8.42 5.99
CA PRO A 74 -7.29 -9.52 6.79
C PRO A 74 -8.65 -9.22 7.44
N TYR A 75 -8.93 -7.95 7.70
CA TYR A 75 -10.11 -7.47 8.43
C TYR A 75 -11.18 -6.89 7.50
N VAL A 76 -10.81 -6.48 6.28
CA VAL A 76 -11.72 -5.90 5.29
C VAL A 76 -11.83 -6.79 4.06
N SER A 77 -12.74 -7.76 4.08
CA SER A 77 -12.92 -8.73 2.97
C SER A 77 -13.46 -8.10 1.68
N SER A 78 -14.30 -7.08 1.80
CA SER A 78 -14.89 -6.36 0.67
C SER A 78 -15.55 -5.07 1.12
N PHE A 79 -15.60 -4.08 0.23
CA PHE A 79 -16.35 -2.84 0.47
C PHE A 79 -16.80 -2.21 -0.86
N ALA A 80 -17.75 -1.29 -0.80
CA ALA A 80 -18.15 -0.49 -1.95
C ALA A 80 -17.33 0.81 -1.98
N TRP A 81 -16.67 1.08 -3.09
CA TRP A 81 -15.92 2.31 -3.31
C TRP A 81 -16.33 2.92 -4.65
N LYS A 82 -16.77 4.19 -4.64
CA LYS A 82 -17.24 4.90 -5.85
C LYS A 82 -18.29 4.08 -6.64
N GLY A 83 -19.21 3.42 -5.94
CA GLY A 83 -20.26 2.60 -6.54
C GLY A 83 -19.79 1.24 -7.12
N LYS A 84 -18.52 0.85 -6.90
CA LYS A 84 -18.00 -0.45 -7.34
C LYS A 84 -17.67 -1.34 -6.14
N PRO A 85 -18.03 -2.63 -6.17
CA PRO A 85 -17.59 -3.58 -5.16
C PRO A 85 -16.10 -3.88 -5.36
N LEU A 86 -15.31 -3.59 -4.35
CA LEU A 86 -13.91 -4.01 -4.24
C LEU A 86 -13.83 -5.23 -3.31
N LYS A 87 -13.00 -6.20 -3.67
CA LYS A 87 -12.79 -7.43 -2.90
C LYS A 87 -11.32 -7.64 -2.59
N SER A 88 -11.04 -8.01 -1.36
CA SER A 88 -9.71 -8.33 -0.87
C SER A 88 -9.23 -9.58 -1.58
N VAL A 89 -8.06 -9.51 -2.21
CA VAL A 89 -7.45 -10.68 -2.86
C VAL A 89 -6.82 -11.57 -1.80
N LYS A 90 -6.83 -12.88 -2.00
CA LYS A 90 -6.11 -13.79 -1.09
C LYS A 90 -4.61 -13.55 -1.20
N LEU A 91 -3.97 -13.16 -0.10
CA LEU A 91 -2.53 -13.00 -0.04
C LEU A 91 -1.83 -14.36 -0.21
N ASN A 92 -0.91 -14.42 -1.17
CA ASN A 92 -0.07 -15.59 -1.41
C ASN A 92 1.24 -15.17 -2.09
N ALA A 93 2.24 -16.05 -2.07
CA ALA A 93 3.56 -15.76 -2.63
C ALA A 93 3.52 -15.43 -4.14
N GLN A 94 2.60 -16.03 -4.90
CA GLN A 94 2.48 -15.77 -6.33
C GLN A 94 2.01 -14.33 -6.59
N MET A 95 1.06 -13.83 -5.80
CA MET A 95 0.59 -12.45 -5.89
C MET A 95 1.68 -11.45 -5.55
N LEU A 96 2.41 -11.69 -4.46
CA LEU A 96 3.54 -10.85 -4.04
C LEU A 96 4.64 -10.77 -5.10
N LYS A 97 4.98 -11.91 -5.73
CA LYS A 97 6.00 -11.97 -6.79
C LYS A 97 5.56 -11.32 -8.10
N LYS A 98 4.26 -11.34 -8.40
CA LYS A 98 3.68 -10.74 -9.61
C LYS A 98 3.55 -9.23 -9.51
N ALA A 99 3.35 -8.68 -8.31
CA ALA A 99 3.28 -7.24 -8.10
C ALA A 99 4.62 -6.59 -8.41
N ASP A 100 4.60 -5.48 -9.15
CA ASP A 100 5.79 -4.66 -9.37
C ASP A 100 6.20 -3.97 -8.06
N LEU A 101 5.20 -3.55 -7.27
CA LEU A 101 5.36 -2.92 -5.97
C LEU A 101 4.32 -3.45 -4.98
N VAL A 102 4.77 -3.77 -3.77
CA VAL A 102 3.90 -4.01 -2.61
C VAL A 102 3.93 -2.77 -1.72
N VAL A 103 2.78 -2.26 -1.29
CA VAL A 103 2.67 -1.04 -0.47
C VAL A 103 1.98 -1.38 0.84
N ILE A 104 2.60 -1.08 1.97
CA ILE A 104 1.99 -1.23 3.29
C ILE A 104 1.39 0.12 3.70
N LEU A 105 0.06 0.17 3.79
CA LEU A 105 -0.68 1.36 4.23
C LEU A 105 -1.25 1.19 5.65
N THR A 106 -1.54 -0.05 6.06
CA THR A 106 -1.93 -0.38 7.43
C THR A 106 -1.12 -1.57 7.94
N ASN A 107 -0.52 -1.40 9.14
CA ASN A 107 0.41 -2.35 9.74
C ASN A 107 -0.29 -3.41 10.60
N HIS A 108 -1.15 -4.23 10.00
CA HIS A 108 -1.85 -5.33 10.69
C HIS A 108 -0.91 -6.31 11.40
N THR A 109 -1.34 -6.88 12.53
CA THR A 109 -0.56 -7.91 13.24
C THR A 109 -0.50 -9.24 12.50
N ASP A 110 -1.54 -9.60 11.74
CA ASP A 110 -1.63 -10.88 11.02
C ASP A 110 -0.63 -11.02 9.87
N TYR A 111 0.00 -9.92 9.46
CA TYR A 111 0.99 -9.95 8.39
C TYR A 111 2.34 -10.45 8.90
N ASP A 112 2.82 -11.54 8.28
CA ASP A 112 4.23 -11.91 8.34
C ASP A 112 5.04 -11.04 7.37
N TYR A 113 5.57 -9.92 7.89
CA TYR A 113 6.35 -8.96 7.10
C TYR A 113 7.65 -9.55 6.54
N GLN A 114 8.28 -10.50 7.24
CA GLN A 114 9.48 -11.15 6.72
C GLN A 114 9.13 -11.99 5.49
N TRP A 115 8.06 -12.78 5.57
CA TRP A 115 7.58 -13.57 4.44
C TRP A 115 7.10 -12.69 3.27
N ILE A 116 6.44 -11.56 3.56
CA ILE A 116 6.04 -10.58 2.55
C ILE A 116 7.29 -10.06 1.81
N VAL A 117 8.31 -9.59 2.52
CA VAL A 117 9.54 -9.05 1.93
C VAL A 117 10.32 -10.13 1.16
N ASP A 118 10.39 -11.35 1.68
CA ASP A 118 11.06 -12.48 1.02
C ASP A 118 10.40 -12.79 -0.34
N ASN A 119 9.08 -12.65 -0.45
CA ASN A 119 8.30 -12.93 -1.66
C ASN A 119 7.98 -11.71 -2.53
N SER A 120 8.38 -10.51 -2.15
CA SER A 120 8.14 -9.29 -2.93
C SER A 120 9.35 -8.89 -3.77
N ARG A 121 9.11 -8.13 -4.85
CA ARG A 121 10.17 -7.47 -5.64
C ARG A 121 10.71 -6.24 -4.92
N VAL A 122 9.79 -5.32 -4.58
CA VAL A 122 10.03 -4.10 -3.80
C VAL A 122 8.85 -3.90 -2.86
N VAL A 123 9.12 -3.43 -1.65
CA VAL A 123 8.12 -3.09 -0.64
C VAL A 123 8.27 -1.63 -0.27
N PHE A 124 7.18 -0.85 -0.37
CA PHE A 124 7.09 0.50 0.16
C PHE A 124 6.32 0.48 1.47
N ASP A 125 6.96 0.89 2.55
CA ASP A 125 6.42 0.82 3.90
C ASP A 125 6.19 2.22 4.47
N THR A 126 4.91 2.60 4.56
CA THR A 126 4.51 3.91 5.08
C THR A 126 4.30 3.91 6.60
N ARG A 127 4.38 2.74 7.24
CA ARG A 127 3.99 2.53 8.64
C ARG A 127 5.12 2.03 9.53
N ASN A 128 6.33 1.92 8.99
CA ASN A 128 7.48 1.29 9.64
C ASN A 128 7.12 -0.12 10.19
N ALA A 129 6.28 -0.84 9.44
CA ALA A 129 5.82 -2.18 9.79
C ALA A 129 6.92 -3.24 9.65
N THR A 130 7.88 -2.98 8.78
CA THR A 130 8.99 -3.87 8.43
C THR A 130 10.24 -3.67 9.30
N ARG A 131 10.15 -2.90 10.40
CA ARG A 131 11.30 -2.56 11.26
C ARG A 131 12.11 -3.80 11.70
N ASP A 132 11.41 -4.89 12.03
CA ASP A 132 11.96 -6.13 12.58
C ASP A 132 12.34 -7.15 11.49
N VAL A 133 12.20 -6.80 10.20
CA VAL A 133 12.60 -7.65 9.07
C VAL A 133 14.12 -7.78 9.04
N ALA A 134 14.60 -9.02 9.09
CA ALA A 134 16.02 -9.36 9.14
C ALA A 134 16.63 -9.56 7.74
N ARG A 135 15.88 -10.12 6.79
CA ARG A 135 16.37 -10.41 5.43
C ARG A 135 15.65 -9.59 4.37
N GLY A 136 16.34 -9.33 3.25
CA GLY A 136 15.76 -8.61 2.12
C GLY A 136 15.53 -7.12 2.38
N ARG A 137 16.21 -6.52 3.37
CA ARG A 137 16.08 -5.09 3.70
C ARG A 137 16.40 -4.18 2.52
N ASN A 138 17.30 -4.62 1.63
CA ASN A 138 17.60 -3.93 0.37
C ASN A 138 16.40 -3.85 -0.59
N LYS A 139 15.29 -4.57 -0.35
CA LYS A 139 14.03 -4.51 -1.12
C LYS A 139 13.02 -3.50 -0.55
N ILE A 140 13.28 -2.99 0.64
CA ILE A 140 12.37 -2.13 1.39
C ILE A 140 12.70 -0.68 1.05
N GLU A 141 11.66 0.13 0.92
CA GLU A 141 11.72 1.58 0.85
C GLU A 141 10.80 2.11 1.95
N LEU A 142 11.31 2.97 2.82
CA LEU A 142 10.51 3.61 3.87
C LEU A 142 9.98 4.96 3.36
N LEU A 143 8.77 5.33 3.76
CA LEU A 143 8.25 6.69 3.55
C LEU A 143 9.12 7.70 4.30
#